data_AF-A0A132NMT0-F1
#
_entry.id   AF-A0A132NMT0-F1
#
_cell.length_a   1.000
_cell.length_b   1.000
_cell.length_c   1.000
_cell.angle_alpha   90.00
_cell.angle_beta   90.00
_cell.angle_gamma   90.00
#
_symmetry.space_group_name_H-M   'P 1'
#
loop_
_entity.id
_entity.type
_entity.pdbx_description
1 polymer ?
#
loop_
_entity_poly.entity_id
_entity_poly.type
_entity_poly.pdbx_seq_one_letter_code
_entity_poly.pdbx_strand_id
1 'polypeptide(L)'
;MWAAENNHIACVKLLLGKEDRMQANDNTTALMRAAYRGHTECVRLLVEKEDGMQDSNGWTALMFAVYQNNIKCVRLLKEKEKNLKTTCELFRYPPGSTALDIAKRMDYTDIVSILRK
;
A
#
# COMPACT_ATOMS: atom_id res chain seq x y z
N MET A 1 -5.26 2.04 -12.68
CA MET A 1 -5.83 1.86 -11.31
C MET A 1 -6.94 0.82 -11.22
N TRP A 2 -8.05 0.99 -11.95
CA TRP A 2 -9.22 0.09 -11.87
C TRP A 2 -8.92 -1.39 -12.16
N ALA A 3 -8.01 -1.66 -13.11
CA ALA A 3 -7.54 -3.01 -13.39
C ALA A 3 -6.88 -3.66 -12.16
N ALA A 4 -6.06 -2.91 -11.42
CA ALA A 4 -5.39 -3.39 -10.22
C ALA A 4 -6.38 -3.58 -9.06
N GLU A 5 -7.38 -2.71 -8.94
CA GLU A 5 -8.45 -2.83 -7.93
C GLU A 5 -9.36 -4.04 -8.13
N ASN A 6 -9.59 -4.45 -9.39
CA ASN A 6 -10.44 -5.61 -9.73
C ASN A 6 -9.63 -6.89 -10.01
N ASN A 7 -8.34 -6.90 -9.68
CA ASN A 7 -7.43 -8.04 -9.91
C ASN A 7 -7.34 -8.51 -11.38
N HIS A 8 -7.50 -7.61 -12.34
CA HIS A 8 -7.35 -7.92 -13.77
C HIS A 8 -5.86 -7.91 -14.16
N ILE A 9 -5.14 -8.96 -13.78
CA ILE A 9 -3.68 -9.07 -13.91
C ILE A 9 -3.20 -8.84 -15.35
N ALA A 10 -3.90 -9.39 -16.36
CA ALA A 10 -3.53 -9.22 -17.76
C ALA A 10 -3.61 -7.73 -18.19
N CYS A 11 -4.67 -7.03 -17.77
CA CYS A 11 -4.81 -5.60 -18.01
C CYS A 11 -3.73 -4.80 -17.29
N VAL A 12 -3.41 -5.14 -16.04
CA VAL A 12 -2.29 -4.51 -15.30
C VAL A 12 -0.99 -4.64 -16.10
N LYS A 13 -0.65 -5.84 -16.58
CA LYS A 13 0.56 -6.07 -17.39
C LYS A 13 0.58 -5.25 -18.69
N LEU A 14 -0.56 -5.12 -19.37
CA LEU A 14 -0.67 -4.36 -20.62
C LEU A 14 -0.54 -2.84 -20.43
N LEU A 15 -0.88 -2.34 -19.23
CA LEU A 15 -0.87 -0.93 -18.88
C LEU A 15 0.44 -0.48 -18.22
N LEU A 16 1.26 -1.41 -17.72
CA LEU A 16 2.63 -1.12 -17.26
C LEU A 16 3.43 -0.41 -18.37
N GLY A 17 4.14 0.66 -18.03
CA GLY A 17 4.86 1.51 -18.99
C GLY A 17 4.03 2.65 -19.59
N LYS A 18 2.70 2.62 -19.46
CA LYS A 18 1.79 3.65 -19.99
C LYS A 18 1.08 4.42 -18.88
N GLU A 19 0.55 3.68 -17.91
CA GLU A 19 -0.19 4.24 -16.78
C GLU A 19 0.54 4.06 -15.44
N ASP A 20 1.80 3.61 -15.47
CA ASP A 20 2.56 3.51 -14.23
C ASP A 20 2.74 4.90 -13.60
N ARG A 21 2.68 4.94 -12.26
CA ARG A 21 2.83 6.17 -11.46
C ARG A 21 1.75 7.22 -11.69
N MET A 22 0.70 6.93 -12.47
CA MET A 22 -0.48 7.80 -12.54
C MET A 22 -1.18 7.84 -11.17
N GLN A 23 -1.68 9.01 -10.82
CA GLN A 23 -2.37 9.27 -9.56
C GLN A 23 -3.79 9.77 -9.82
N ALA A 24 -4.73 9.37 -8.96
CA ALA A 24 -6.06 9.94 -8.94
C ALA A 24 -6.04 11.34 -8.27
N ASN A 25 -7.19 12.01 -8.21
CA ASN A 25 -7.28 13.36 -7.62
C ASN A 25 -6.87 13.42 -6.14
N ASP A 26 -6.98 12.31 -5.42
CA ASP A 26 -6.56 12.15 -4.02
C ASP A 26 -5.15 11.55 -3.91
N ASN A 27 -4.36 11.60 -4.98
CA ASN A 27 -3.04 11.02 -5.12
C ASN A 27 -2.96 9.48 -5.03
N THR A 28 -4.10 8.78 -4.98
CA THR A 28 -4.11 7.32 -4.90
C THR A 28 -3.55 6.68 -6.16
N THR A 29 -2.72 5.65 -6.00
CA THR A 29 -2.11 4.88 -7.10
C THR A 29 -2.79 3.51 -7.33
N ALA A 30 -2.37 2.80 -8.38
CA ALA A 30 -2.85 1.45 -8.62
C ALA A 30 -2.36 0.45 -7.55
N LEU A 31 -1.12 0.62 -7.07
CA LEU A 31 -0.50 -0.18 -6.02
C LEU A 31 -1.26 -0.07 -4.70
N MET A 32 -1.68 1.14 -4.31
CA MET A 32 -2.47 1.37 -3.10
C MET A 32 -3.81 0.63 -3.15
N ARG A 33 -4.51 0.71 -4.29
CA ARG A 33 -5.79 0.00 -4.49
C ARG A 33 -5.60 -1.51 -4.45
N ALA A 34 -4.56 -2.04 -5.12
CA ALA A 34 -4.25 -3.47 -5.07
C ALA A 34 -3.91 -3.95 -3.65
N ALA A 35 -3.13 -3.17 -2.91
CA ALA A 35 -2.74 -3.47 -1.53
C ALA A 35 -3.94 -3.47 -0.57
N TYR A 36 -4.83 -2.48 -0.70
CA TYR A 36 -6.09 -2.41 0.05
C TYR A 36 -6.99 -3.62 -0.23
N ARG A 37 -7.08 -4.08 -1.49
CA ARG A 37 -7.88 -5.27 -1.85
C ARG A 37 -7.17 -6.60 -1.61
N GLY A 38 -5.91 -6.60 -1.19
CA GLY A 38 -5.12 -7.82 -0.97
C GLY A 38 -4.69 -8.54 -2.24
N HIS A 39 -4.75 -7.88 -3.40
CA HIS A 39 -4.41 -8.46 -4.71
C HIS A 39 -2.90 -8.57 -4.87
N THR A 40 -2.33 -9.60 -4.24
CA THR A 40 -0.89 -9.81 -4.06
C THR A 40 -0.12 -9.83 -5.39
N GLU A 41 -0.68 -10.39 -6.45
CA GLU A 41 0.01 -10.43 -7.75
C GLU A 41 0.02 -9.07 -8.45
N CYS A 42 -1.05 -8.29 -8.32
CA CYS A 42 -1.04 -6.89 -8.76
C CYS A 42 -0.01 -6.07 -7.97
N VAL A 43 0.09 -6.29 -6.66
CA VAL A 43 1.11 -5.64 -5.81
C VAL A 43 2.52 -6.01 -6.29
N ARG A 44 2.79 -7.28 -6.57
CA ARG A 44 4.09 -7.74 -7.09
C ARG A 44 4.47 -7.05 -8.41
N LEU A 45 3.50 -6.86 -9.31
CA LEU A 45 3.75 -6.23 -10.60
C LEU A 45 3.98 -4.72 -10.51
N LEU A 46 3.32 -4.06 -9.55
CA LEU A 46 3.31 -2.60 -9.44
C LEU A 46 4.36 -2.05 -8.47
N VAL A 47 4.86 -2.87 -7.53
CA VAL A 47 5.74 -2.41 -6.45
C VAL A 47 6.98 -1.69 -6.97
N GLU A 48 7.69 -2.21 -7.97
CA GLU A 48 8.92 -1.57 -8.48
C GLU A 48 8.67 -0.30 -9.32
N LYS A 49 7.40 0.08 -9.52
CA LYS A 49 7.03 1.29 -10.27
C LYS A 49 6.49 2.38 -9.37
N GLU A 50 5.70 1.99 -8.38
CA GLU A 50 4.91 2.89 -7.54
C GLU A 50 5.31 2.85 -6.06
N ASP A 51 6.42 2.18 -5.70
CA ASP A 51 6.88 2.14 -4.33
C ASP A 51 7.16 3.53 -3.76
N GLY A 52 6.78 3.71 -2.51
CA GLY A 52 7.00 4.94 -1.76
C GLY A 52 6.11 6.11 -2.16
N MET A 53 5.21 5.93 -3.13
CA MET A 53 4.17 6.91 -3.42
C MET A 53 3.17 6.99 -2.25
N GLN A 54 2.63 8.19 -2.02
CA GLN A 54 1.68 8.48 -0.96
C GLN A 54 0.42 9.14 -1.52
N ASP A 55 -0.73 8.83 -0.92
CA ASP A 55 -1.98 9.54 -1.18
C ASP A 55 -1.96 10.96 -0.56
N SER A 56 -3.03 11.71 -0.70
CA SER A 56 -3.15 13.08 -0.18
C SER A 56 -3.02 13.17 1.36
N ASN A 57 -3.22 12.06 2.07
CA ASN A 57 -3.13 11.95 3.52
C ASN A 57 -1.77 11.38 3.99
N GLY A 58 -0.88 11.08 3.06
CA GLY A 58 0.41 10.46 3.35
C GLY A 58 0.32 8.94 3.53
N TRP A 59 -0.77 8.29 3.13
CA TRP A 59 -0.91 6.84 3.22
C TRP A 59 -0.20 6.16 2.05
N THR A 60 0.58 5.12 2.37
CA THR A 60 1.25 4.28 1.37
C THR A 60 0.47 2.99 1.12
N ALA A 61 0.87 2.24 0.10
CA ALA A 61 0.31 0.92 -0.17
C ALA A 61 0.49 -0.04 1.01
N LEU A 62 1.63 0.00 1.71
CA LEU A 62 1.89 -0.79 2.91
C LEU A 62 0.91 -0.46 4.02
N MET A 63 0.60 0.82 4.26
CA MET A 63 -0.36 1.23 5.29
C MET A 63 -1.76 0.68 4.99
N PHE A 64 -2.21 0.73 3.73
CA PHE A 64 -3.46 0.10 3.31
C PHE A 64 -3.44 -1.43 3.44
N ALA A 65 -2.33 -2.09 3.11
CA ALA A 65 -2.17 -3.53 3.30
C ALA A 65 -2.24 -3.93 4.79
N VAL A 66 -1.60 -3.15 5.67
CA VAL A 66 -1.64 -3.37 7.11
C VAL A 66 -3.05 -3.17 7.65
N TYR A 67 -3.71 -2.08 7.26
CA TYR A 67 -5.09 -1.77 7.68
C TYR A 67 -6.04 -2.94 7.37
N GLN A 68 -5.86 -3.58 6.22
CA GLN A 68 -6.65 -4.71 5.77
C GLN A 68 -6.11 -6.08 6.20
N ASN A 69 -5.11 -6.10 7.08
CA ASN A 69 -4.45 -7.31 7.59
C ASN A 69 -3.91 -8.26 6.48
N ASN A 70 -3.47 -7.69 5.35
CA ASN A 70 -3.01 -8.44 4.18
C ASN A 70 -1.53 -8.81 4.30
N ILE A 71 -1.21 -9.83 5.11
CA ILE A 71 0.17 -10.29 5.41
C ILE A 71 1.03 -10.50 4.15
N LYS A 72 0.46 -11.06 3.07
CA LYS A 72 1.20 -11.29 1.81
C LYS A 72 1.66 -9.99 1.18
N CYS A 73 0.78 -8.99 1.10
CA CYS A 73 1.12 -7.66 0.58
C CYS A 73 2.10 -6.93 1.50
N VAL A 74 1.92 -7.04 2.83
CA VAL A 74 2.86 -6.47 3.81
C VAL A 74 4.28 -6.97 3.58
N ARG A 75 4.46 -8.27 3.35
CA ARG A 75 5.78 -8.86 3.10
C ARG A 75 6.43 -8.33 1.83
N LEU A 76 5.65 -8.06 0.78
CA LEU A 76 6.16 -7.50 -0.48
C LEU A 76 6.56 -6.03 -0.34
N LEU A 77 5.82 -5.27 0.47
CA LEU A 77 5.95 -3.81 0.55
C LEU A 77 6.91 -3.34 1.66
N LYS A 78 7.17 -4.17 2.68
CA LYS A 78 7.86 -3.73 3.91
C LYS A 78 9.20 -3.06 3.66
N GLU A 79 10.05 -3.61 2.79
CA GLU A 79 11.41 -3.09 2.62
C GLU A 79 11.44 -1.71 1.95
N LYS A 80 10.41 -1.40 1.16
CA LYS A 80 10.33 -0.13 0.43
C LYS A 80 9.65 0.96 1.26
N GLU A 81 8.67 0.62 2.09
CA GLU A 81 7.75 1.61 2.66
C GLU A 81 7.68 1.65 4.20
N LYS A 82 8.34 0.73 4.93
CA LYS A 82 8.14 0.61 6.40
C LYS A 82 8.42 1.87 7.23
N ASN A 83 9.25 2.78 6.71
CA ASN A 83 9.66 4.01 7.40
C ASN A 83 8.87 5.25 6.98
N LEU A 84 7.97 5.14 6.00
CA LEU A 84 7.16 6.25 5.54
C LEU A 84 6.07 6.57 6.56
N LYS A 85 5.66 7.84 6.57
CA LYS A 85 4.80 8.42 7.59
C LYS A 85 3.63 9.16 6.98
N THR A 86 2.47 9.06 7.61
CA THR A 86 1.30 9.86 7.25
C THR A 86 1.60 11.35 7.40
N THR A 87 0.94 12.17 6.57
CA THR A 87 1.07 13.64 6.60
C THR A 87 -0.14 14.30 7.25
N CYS A 88 -1.30 13.65 7.20
CA CYS A 88 -2.54 14.13 7.78
C CYS A 88 -3.14 13.10 8.73
N GLU A 89 -4.13 13.54 9.52
CA GLU A 89 -4.95 12.62 10.32
C GLU A 89 -5.94 11.88 9.41
N LEU A 90 -5.95 10.56 9.48
CA LEU A 90 -6.94 9.72 8.78
C LEU A 90 -7.21 8.46 9.61
N PHE A 91 -8.46 7.98 9.63
CA PHE A 91 -8.89 6.82 10.45
C PHE A 91 -8.44 6.89 11.93
N ARG A 92 -8.35 8.09 12.51
CA ARG A 92 -7.85 8.37 13.89
C ARG A 92 -6.35 8.08 14.09
N TYR A 93 -5.58 7.94 13.00
CA TYR A 93 -4.13 7.89 13.04
C TYR A 93 -3.59 9.31 12.87
N PRO A 94 -2.81 9.84 13.83
CA PRO A 94 -2.26 11.18 13.73
C PRO A 94 -1.21 11.27 12.60
N PRO A 95 -0.88 12.49 12.13
CA PRO A 95 0.28 12.72 11.29
C PRO A 95 1.54 12.10 11.91
N GLY A 96 2.45 11.59 11.07
CA GLY A 96 3.67 10.94 11.52
C GLY A 96 3.52 9.44 11.80
N SER A 97 2.33 8.86 11.66
CA SER A 97 2.09 7.43 11.89
C SER A 97 2.75 6.57 10.81
N THR A 98 3.42 5.50 11.21
CA THR A 98 3.99 4.48 10.32
C THR A 98 3.05 3.28 10.15
N ALA A 99 3.33 2.41 9.18
CA ALA A 99 2.66 1.12 9.05
C ALA A 99 2.77 0.26 10.33
N LEU A 100 3.88 0.37 11.08
CA LEU A 100 4.05 -0.31 12.36
C LEU A 100 3.10 0.23 13.43
N ASP A 101 2.87 1.54 13.46
CA ASP A 101 1.94 2.16 14.42
C ASP A 101 0.50 1.76 14.13
N ILE A 102 0.14 1.64 12.84
CA ILE A 102 -1.16 1.12 12.42
C ILE A 102 -1.34 -0.32 12.94
N ALA A 103 -0.37 -1.21 12.67
CA ALA A 103 -0.41 -2.61 13.08
C ALA A 103 -0.53 -2.77 14.62
N LYS A 104 0.24 -1.98 15.39
CA LYS A 104 0.17 -2.02 16.87
C LYS A 104 -1.21 -1.62 17.40
N ARG A 105 -1.81 -0.58 16.83
CA ARG A 105 -3.11 -0.06 17.29
C ARG A 105 -4.27 -0.99 16.94
N MET A 106 -4.12 -1.83 15.91
CA MET A 106 -5.09 -2.84 15.51
C MET A 106 -4.82 -4.22 16.13
N ASP A 107 -3.79 -4.34 16.99
CA ASP A 107 -3.36 -5.60 17.60
C ASP A 107 -2.97 -6.71 16.59
N TYR A 108 -2.41 -6.33 15.45
CA TYR A 108 -1.95 -7.27 14.43
C TYR A 108 -0.52 -7.76 14.74
N THR A 109 -0.41 -8.64 15.74
CA THR A 109 0.86 -9.17 16.27
C THR A 109 1.76 -9.79 15.20
N ASP A 110 1.20 -10.54 14.27
CA ASP A 110 1.94 -11.13 13.14
C ASP A 110 2.58 -10.05 12.24
N ILE A 111 1.81 -9.01 11.90
CA ILE A 111 2.29 -7.89 11.10
C ILE A 111 3.34 -7.09 11.87
N VAL A 112 3.14 -6.86 13.17
CA VAL A 112 4.14 -6.22 14.03
C VAL A 112 5.46 -7.01 14.02
N SER A 113 5.40 -8.33 14.09
CA SER A 113 6.59 -9.20 13.99
C SER A 113 7.28 -9.10 12.63
N ILE A 114 6.50 -8.99 11.54
CA ILE A 114 7.04 -8.83 10.19
C ILE A 114 7.71 -7.47 10.00
N LEU A 115 7.12 -6.39 10.51
CA LEU A 115 7.61 -5.02 10.32
C LEU A 115 8.81 -4.67 11.22
N ARG A 116 9.00 -5.39 12.33
CA ARG A 116 10.18 -5.25 13.21
C ARG A 116 11.45 -5.90 12.65
N LYS A 117 11.33 -6.78 11.65
CA LYS A 117 12.44 -7.45 10.97
C LYS A 117 12.81 -6.71 9.69
#